data_AF-A0A7S3E0Y1-F1
#
_entry.id   AF-A0A7S3E0Y1-F1
#
_cell.length_a   1.000
_cell.length_b   1.000
_cell.length_c   1.000
_cell.angle_alpha   90.00
_cell.angle_beta   90.00
_cell.angle_gamma   90.00
#
_symmetry.space_group_name_H-M   'P 1'
#
loop_
_entity.id
_entity.type
_entity.pdbx_description
1 polymer ?
#
loop_
_entity_poly.entity_id
_entity_poly.type
_entity_poly.pdbx_seq_one_letter_code
_entity_poly.pdbx_strand_id
1 'polypeptide(L)'
;DELDLPGFGEVHVSGVGGKVPSQYRRAKELRLGPLVLSDPLFMEMSVARVVSGTHRPGPVNGILGFDVLQRLAVEVPPASRYRGAQGSGQTPNDLKVALYEPGSFCAPPPDRAVRVTMTMISNVPHVWCEVEAMGGVMPTSPALLMLDSGAGGVEAMFHARAADEMDLFGERAAAIAAASASSGDGDSLASSSSPA
;
A
#
# COMPACT_ATOMS: atom_id res chain seq x y z
N ASP A 1 1.81 14.21 25.46
CA ASP A 1 1.66 14.49 24.02
C ASP A 1 1.42 15.97 23.80
N GLU A 2 2.18 16.61 22.90
CA GLU A 2 2.18 18.08 22.68
C GLU A 2 0.84 18.62 22.17
N LEU A 3 0.02 17.76 21.56
CA LEU A 3 -1.30 18.11 21.00
C LEU A 3 -2.48 17.74 21.92
N ASP A 4 -2.24 17.02 23.02
CA ASP A 4 -3.23 16.59 24.03
C ASP A 4 -4.59 16.13 23.45
N LEU A 5 -4.53 15.28 22.42
CA LEU A 5 -5.74 14.81 21.73
C LEU A 5 -6.42 13.70 22.54
N PRO A 6 -7.73 13.80 22.85
CA PRO A 6 -8.42 12.77 23.61
C PRO A 6 -8.49 11.45 22.81
N GLY A 7 -8.07 10.36 23.44
CA GLY A 7 -8.16 9.00 22.91
C GLY A 7 -9.51 8.34 23.22
N PHE A 8 -10.05 7.58 22.27
CA PHE A 8 -11.27 6.80 22.48
C PHE A 8 -11.28 5.56 21.56
N GLY A 9 -11.96 4.50 21.99
CA GLY A 9 -12.05 3.25 21.23
C GLY A 9 -10.71 2.52 21.11
N GLU A 10 -10.72 1.20 21.26
CA GLU A 10 -9.55 0.36 21.01
C GLU A 10 -9.81 -0.50 19.78
N VAL A 11 -8.84 -0.52 18.87
CA VAL A 11 -8.92 -1.30 17.63
C VAL A 11 -7.63 -2.06 17.42
N HIS A 12 -7.75 -3.30 16.96
CA HIS A 12 -6.61 -4.11 16.56
C HIS A 12 -6.54 -4.12 15.03
N VAL A 13 -5.59 -3.39 14.47
CA VAL A 13 -5.38 -3.40 13.01
C VAL A 13 -4.49 -4.58 12.66
N SER A 14 -4.94 -5.38 11.70
CA SER A 14 -4.18 -6.50 11.16
C SER A 14 -3.53 -6.06 9.85
N GLY A 15 -2.22 -6.28 9.72
CA GLY A 15 -1.47 -6.03 8.48
C GLY A 15 -0.33 -7.04 8.30
N VAL A 16 0.56 -6.77 7.34
CA VAL A 16 1.72 -7.64 7.02
C VAL A 16 2.61 -7.91 8.24
N GLY A 17 2.62 -7.00 9.23
CA GLY A 17 3.41 -7.12 10.46
C GLY A 17 2.70 -7.75 11.68
N GLY A 18 1.46 -8.24 11.54
CA GLY A 18 0.63 -8.80 12.63
C GLY A 18 -0.48 -7.86 13.13
N LYS A 19 -1.04 -8.15 14.30
CA LYS A 19 -2.02 -7.29 14.98
C LYS A 19 -1.31 -6.19 15.75
N VAL A 20 -1.66 -4.94 15.48
CA VAL A 20 -1.11 -3.76 16.16
C VAL A 20 -2.21 -3.12 17.01
N PRO A 21 -2.03 -3.00 18.34
CA PRO A 21 -2.97 -2.28 19.18
C PRO A 21 -2.99 -0.81 18.74
N SER A 22 -4.21 -0.28 18.61
CA SER A 22 -4.44 1.04 18.04
C SER A 22 -5.55 1.77 18.80
N GLN A 23 -5.47 3.09 18.84
CA GLN A 23 -6.47 3.94 19.49
C GLN A 23 -6.92 5.05 18.56
N TYR A 24 -8.21 5.41 18.57
CA TYR A 24 -8.66 6.57 17.82
C TYR A 24 -8.40 7.87 18.59
N ARG A 25 -8.03 8.91 17.84
CA ARG A 25 -7.85 10.28 18.33
C ARG A 25 -8.62 11.22 17.40
N ARG A 26 -9.23 12.28 17.93
CA ARG A 26 -9.84 13.34 17.12
C ARG A 26 -9.02 14.61 17.23
N ALA A 27 -8.68 15.20 16.09
CA ALA A 27 -8.08 16.54 16.05
C ALA A 27 -9.08 17.54 15.51
N LYS A 28 -8.82 18.83 15.73
CA LYS A 28 -9.67 19.90 15.17
C LYS A 28 -9.45 20.06 13.67
N GLU A 29 -8.21 19.87 13.22
CA GLU A 29 -7.82 20.17 11.85
C GLU A 29 -6.59 19.36 11.43
N LEU A 30 -6.55 18.94 10.15
CA LEU A 30 -5.35 18.42 9.47
C LEU A 30 -5.12 19.25 8.21
N ARG A 31 -3.88 19.71 7.99
CA ARG A 31 -3.50 20.51 6.82
C ARG A 31 -2.49 19.78 5.94
N LEU A 32 -2.72 19.80 4.63
CA LEU A 32 -1.80 19.34 3.61
C LEU A 32 -1.70 20.42 2.52
N GLY A 33 -0.73 21.33 2.68
CA GLY A 33 -0.67 22.54 1.87
C GLY A 33 -1.98 23.35 2.00
N PRO A 34 -2.68 23.66 0.90
CA PRO A 34 -3.96 24.37 0.95
C PRO A 34 -5.15 23.48 1.36
N LEU A 35 -5.02 22.15 1.33
CA LEU A 35 -6.09 21.24 1.76
C LEU A 35 -6.23 21.29 3.29
N VAL A 36 -7.45 21.55 3.74
CA VAL A 36 -7.81 21.56 5.17
C VAL A 36 -8.92 20.54 5.41
N LEU A 37 -8.69 19.63 6.35
CA LEU A 37 -9.69 18.69 6.85
C LEU A 37 -10.10 19.12 8.25
N SER A 38 -11.38 19.38 8.47
CA SER A 38 -11.94 19.67 9.79
C SER A 38 -12.39 18.40 10.49
N ASP A 39 -12.18 18.35 11.81
CA ASP A 39 -12.50 17.20 12.68
C ASP A 39 -11.95 15.84 12.18
N PRO A 40 -10.68 15.72 11.73
CA PRO A 40 -10.18 14.45 11.24
C PRO A 40 -10.09 13.39 12.36
N LEU A 41 -10.40 12.15 11.98
CA LEU A 41 -10.19 10.96 12.80
C LEU A 41 -8.78 10.42 12.54
N PHE A 42 -7.97 10.32 13.59
CA PHE A 42 -6.67 9.67 13.55
C PHE A 42 -6.71 8.32 14.23
N MET A 43 -5.81 7.45 13.81
CA MET A 43 -5.54 6.18 14.46
C MET A 43 -4.08 6.19 14.91
N GLU A 44 -3.87 6.17 16.21
CA GLU A 44 -2.55 6.03 16.81
C GLU A 44 -2.15 4.57 16.83
N MET A 45 -0.99 4.26 16.25
CA MET A 45 -0.40 2.92 16.21
C MET A 45 1.09 3.00 15.90
N SER A 46 1.81 1.90 16.16
CA SER A 46 3.17 1.76 15.65
C SER A 46 3.16 1.46 14.15
N VAL A 47 3.77 2.35 13.35
CA VAL A 47 3.89 2.19 11.89
C VAL A 47 5.22 1.59 11.43
N ALA A 48 6.13 1.26 12.36
CA ALA A 48 7.51 0.86 12.07
C ALA A 48 7.64 -0.41 11.20
N ARG A 49 6.60 -1.26 11.16
CA ARG A 49 6.54 -2.47 10.30
C ARG A 49 5.73 -2.27 9.02
N VAL A 50 5.09 -1.12 8.86
CA VAL A 50 4.22 -0.81 7.73
C VAL A 50 4.95 0.06 6.72
N VAL A 51 5.75 1.02 7.19
CA VAL A 51 6.48 1.97 6.36
C VAL A 51 7.87 2.20 6.93
N SER A 52 8.89 2.20 6.07
CA SER A 52 10.26 2.58 6.43
C SER A 52 10.55 3.98 5.93
N GLY A 53 11.06 4.84 6.82
CA GLY A 53 11.56 6.17 6.45
C GLY A 53 13.01 6.12 5.96
N THR A 54 13.41 7.18 5.26
CA THR A 54 14.80 7.42 4.84
C THR A 54 15.44 8.49 5.74
N HIS A 55 16.78 8.58 5.72
CA HIS A 55 17.50 9.62 6.49
C HIS A 55 17.15 11.07 6.10
N ARG A 56 16.56 11.28 4.90
CA ARG A 56 16.00 12.56 4.44
C ARG A 56 14.74 12.28 3.61
N PRO A 57 13.60 12.93 3.88
CA PRO A 57 13.41 14.12 4.72
C PRO A 57 13.27 13.87 6.24
N GLY A 58 13.22 12.61 6.69
CA GLY A 58 13.08 12.26 8.11
C GLY A 58 12.26 10.99 8.31
N PRO A 59 11.95 10.62 9.57
CA PRO A 59 11.11 9.47 9.86
C PRO A 59 9.70 9.65 9.27
N VAL A 60 9.10 8.53 8.85
CA VAL A 60 7.68 8.51 8.48
C VAL A 60 6.87 8.50 9.76
N ASN A 61 6.11 9.58 9.98
CA ASN A 61 5.34 9.78 11.22
C ASN A 61 3.88 9.31 11.11
N GLY A 62 3.44 8.86 9.93
CA GLY A 62 2.06 8.41 9.75
C GLY A 62 1.73 8.11 8.30
N ILE A 63 0.48 7.69 8.09
CA ILE A 63 -0.09 7.30 6.81
C ILE A 63 -1.34 8.14 6.57
N LEU A 64 -1.48 8.72 5.39
CA LEU A 64 -2.71 9.39 4.97
C LEU A 64 -3.62 8.36 4.29
N GLY A 65 -4.83 8.19 4.83
CA GLY A 65 -5.81 7.25 4.29
C GLY A 65 -6.52 7.76 3.04
N PHE A 66 -7.38 6.90 2.49
CA PHE A 66 -8.17 7.17 1.28
C PHE A 66 -9.01 8.45 1.37
N ASP A 67 -9.52 8.80 2.56
CA ASP A 67 -10.32 10.01 2.75
C ASP A 67 -9.56 11.29 2.38
N VAL A 68 -8.24 11.30 2.57
CA VAL A 68 -7.39 12.41 2.12
C VAL A 68 -7.16 12.30 0.60
N LEU A 69 -6.82 11.10 0.11
CA LEU A 69 -6.46 10.87 -1.28
C LEU A 69 -7.60 11.17 -2.26
N GLN A 70 -8.86 10.87 -1.90
CA GLN A 70 -10.02 11.16 -2.75
C GLN A 70 -10.26 12.66 -3.00
N ARG A 71 -9.56 13.54 -2.25
CA ARG A 71 -9.63 15.00 -2.39
C ARG A 71 -8.44 15.58 -3.15
N LEU A 72 -7.60 14.74 -3.74
CA LEU A 72 -6.37 15.11 -4.43
C LEU A 72 -6.29 14.41 -5.78
N ALA A 73 -5.64 15.05 -6.74
CA ALA A 73 -5.04 14.35 -7.87
C ALA A 73 -3.54 14.17 -7.59
N VAL A 74 -3.05 12.94 -7.74
CA VAL A 74 -1.65 12.57 -7.45
C VAL A 74 -0.96 12.25 -8.77
N GLU A 75 0.14 12.92 -9.06
CA GLU A 75 1.02 12.60 -10.19
C GLU A 75 2.30 11.94 -9.68
N VAL A 76 2.47 10.67 -10.05
CA VAL A 76 3.68 9.89 -9.81
C VAL A 76 4.42 9.79 -11.13
N PRO A 77 5.65 10.34 -11.26
CA PRO A 77 6.34 10.33 -12.54
C PRO A 77 6.89 8.93 -12.87
N PRO A 78 7.05 8.58 -14.16
CA PRO A 78 7.41 7.23 -14.58
C PRO A 78 8.79 6.79 -14.06
N ALA A 79 8.88 5.53 -13.62
CA ALA A 79 10.13 4.89 -13.21
C ALA A 79 11.12 4.65 -14.37
N SER A 80 10.70 4.76 -15.64
CA SER A 80 11.58 4.59 -16.81
C SER A 80 12.70 5.63 -16.91
N ARG A 81 12.60 6.76 -16.20
CA ARG A 81 13.72 7.70 -16.00
C ARG A 81 14.88 7.12 -15.18
N TYR A 82 14.71 5.94 -14.57
CA TYR A 82 15.69 5.33 -13.65
C TYR A 82 16.46 4.16 -14.25
N ARG A 83 15.92 3.42 -15.24
CA ARG A 83 16.68 2.33 -15.90
C ARG A 83 17.84 2.85 -16.77
N GLY A 84 17.81 4.10 -17.21
CA GLY A 84 18.94 4.80 -17.84
C GLY A 84 19.86 5.55 -16.86
N ALA A 85 19.51 5.57 -15.56
CA ALA A 85 20.18 6.31 -14.51
C ALA A 85 21.26 5.51 -13.78
N GLN A 86 21.86 4.49 -14.41
CA GLN A 86 23.08 3.85 -13.87
C GLN A 86 24.28 4.82 -13.75
N GLY A 87 24.12 6.10 -14.11
CA GLY A 87 25.11 7.16 -13.91
C GLY A 87 24.62 8.46 -13.25
N SER A 88 23.32 8.64 -12.95
CA SER A 88 22.81 9.93 -12.43
C SER A 88 22.61 9.99 -10.91
N GLY A 89 22.82 8.88 -10.20
CA GLY A 89 22.75 8.84 -8.73
C GLY A 89 21.34 9.06 -8.14
N GLN A 90 20.29 9.16 -8.96
CA GLN A 90 18.92 9.29 -8.48
C GLN A 90 18.37 7.93 -8.05
N THR A 91 17.92 7.87 -6.81
CA THR A 91 17.22 6.72 -6.22
C THR A 91 15.71 6.90 -6.35
N PRO A 92 14.89 5.83 -6.24
CA PRO A 92 13.43 5.97 -6.16
C PRO A 92 12.95 6.93 -5.05
N ASN A 93 13.75 7.12 -4.00
CA ASN A 93 13.44 8.04 -2.90
C ASN A 93 13.58 9.52 -3.29
N ASP A 94 14.20 9.83 -4.44
CA ASP A 94 14.36 11.20 -4.95
C ASP A 94 13.17 11.62 -5.85
N LEU A 95 12.16 10.76 -5.98
CA LEU A 95 10.97 11.03 -6.77
C LEU A 95 10.15 12.19 -6.18
N LYS A 96 10.00 13.25 -6.98
CA LYS A 96 9.04 14.31 -6.68
C LYS A 96 7.66 13.90 -7.14
N VAL A 97 6.81 13.48 -6.20
CA VAL A 97 5.37 13.29 -6.40
C VAL A 97 4.69 14.66 -6.31
N ALA A 98 3.79 14.96 -7.23
CA ALA A 98 3.00 16.19 -7.22
C ALA A 98 1.56 15.93 -6.77
N LEU A 99 1.01 16.85 -5.98
CA LEU A 99 -0.36 16.83 -5.51
C LEU A 99 -1.09 18.05 -6.06
N TYR A 100 -2.26 17.83 -6.65
CA TYR A 100 -3.09 18.88 -7.21
C TYR A 100 -4.47 18.87 -6.57
N GLU A 101 -5.10 20.03 -6.48
CA GLU A 101 -6.53 20.11 -6.21
C GLU A 101 -7.29 19.49 -7.39
N PRO A 102 -8.30 18.64 -7.18
CA PRO A 102 -9.01 17.94 -8.26
C PRO A 102 -9.55 18.87 -9.35
N GLY A 103 -10.09 20.04 -8.98
CA GLY A 103 -10.61 21.03 -9.93
C GLY A 103 -9.52 21.75 -10.74
N SER A 104 -8.28 21.75 -10.26
CA SER A 104 -7.12 22.35 -10.94
C SER A 104 -6.36 21.34 -11.82
N PHE A 105 -6.64 20.05 -11.67
CA PHE A 105 -5.92 19.00 -12.38
C PHE A 105 -6.33 18.96 -13.85
N CYS A 106 -5.38 19.28 -14.73
CA CYS A 106 -5.53 19.09 -16.16
C CYS A 106 -5.00 17.71 -16.53
N ALA A 107 -5.90 16.79 -16.86
CA ALA A 107 -5.51 15.45 -17.27
C ALA A 107 -4.55 15.51 -18.47
N PRO A 108 -3.49 14.66 -18.50
CA PRO A 108 -2.64 14.56 -19.68
C PRO A 108 -3.48 14.22 -20.91
N PRO A 109 -3.03 14.61 -22.11
CA PRO A 109 -3.71 14.20 -23.33
C PRO A 109 -3.76 12.66 -23.44
N PRO A 110 -4.78 12.09 -24.11
CA PRO A 110 -5.03 10.64 -24.11
C PRO A 110 -3.89 9.77 -24.64
N ASP A 111 -2.98 10.34 -25.44
CA ASP A 111 -1.76 9.69 -25.93
C ASP A 111 -0.69 9.50 -24.84
N ARG A 112 -0.84 10.15 -23.68
CA ARG A 112 0.11 10.11 -22.56
C ARG A 112 -0.47 9.48 -21.29
N ALA A 113 -1.76 9.16 -21.27
CA ALA A 113 -2.41 8.59 -20.10
C ALA A 113 -3.56 7.66 -20.50
N VAL A 114 -3.64 6.51 -19.83
CA VAL A 114 -4.78 5.60 -19.94
C VAL A 114 -5.83 6.00 -18.90
N ARG A 115 -7.09 6.07 -19.32
CA ARG A 115 -8.23 6.23 -18.42
C ARG A 115 -8.83 4.86 -18.13
N VAL A 116 -8.77 4.44 -16.87
CA VAL A 116 -9.38 3.21 -16.39
C VAL A 116 -10.43 3.53 -15.33
N THR A 117 -11.53 2.79 -15.34
CA THR A 117 -12.53 2.89 -14.27
C THR A 117 -12.05 2.09 -13.07
N MET A 118 -12.03 2.76 -11.92
CA MET A 118 -11.64 2.17 -10.65
C MET A 118 -12.87 1.78 -9.84
N THR A 119 -12.80 0.65 -9.14
CA THR A 119 -13.82 0.20 -8.19
C THR A 119 -13.25 0.24 -6.78
N MET A 120 -14.02 0.78 -5.83
CA MET A 120 -13.63 0.76 -4.42
C MET A 120 -14.18 -0.50 -3.74
N ILE A 121 -13.30 -1.30 -3.13
CA ILE A 121 -13.69 -2.46 -2.32
C ILE A 121 -13.02 -2.28 -0.95
N SER A 122 -13.82 -2.24 0.11
CA SER A 122 -13.34 -2.02 1.48
C SER A 122 -12.44 -0.78 1.63
N ASN A 123 -12.79 0.33 0.94
CA ASN A 123 -12.02 1.59 0.88
C ASN A 123 -10.63 1.48 0.27
N VAL A 124 -10.38 0.44 -0.53
CA VAL A 124 -9.13 0.25 -1.26
C VAL A 124 -9.41 0.26 -2.78
N PRO A 125 -8.59 0.97 -3.58
CA PRO A 125 -8.80 1.09 -5.01
C PRO A 125 -8.45 -0.20 -5.75
N HIS A 126 -9.36 -0.67 -6.62
CA HIS A 126 -9.15 -1.82 -7.50
C HIS A 126 -9.43 -1.48 -8.96
N VAL A 127 -8.73 -2.15 -9.86
CA VAL A 127 -8.93 -2.05 -11.31
C VAL A 127 -9.00 -3.43 -11.94
N TRP A 128 -9.81 -3.55 -12.97
CA TRP A 128 -9.80 -4.74 -13.83
C TRP A 128 -8.66 -4.62 -14.84
N CYS A 129 -7.89 -5.69 -14.98
CA CYS A 129 -6.86 -5.83 -15.99
C CYS A 129 -6.95 -7.21 -16.67
N GLU A 130 -6.33 -7.31 -17.83
CA GLU A 130 -6.13 -8.57 -18.54
C GLU A 130 -4.70 -9.03 -18.29
N VAL A 131 -4.54 -10.30 -17.91
CA VAL A 131 -3.23 -10.92 -17.66
C VAL A 131 -3.02 -12.08 -18.62
N GLU A 132 -1.86 -12.12 -19.26
CA GLU A 132 -1.45 -13.20 -20.17
C GLU A 132 -0.35 -14.03 -19.52
N ALA A 133 -0.50 -15.36 -19.52
CA ALA A 133 0.50 -16.27 -18.99
C ALA A 133 1.71 -16.38 -19.94
N MET A 134 2.90 -16.60 -19.35
CA MET A 134 4.14 -16.81 -20.11
C MET A 134 4.01 -18.06 -21.00
N GLY A 135 4.03 -17.87 -22.33
CA GLY A 135 3.88 -18.94 -23.32
C GLY A 135 2.79 -18.69 -24.36
N GLY A 136 1.94 -17.67 -24.18
CA GLY A 136 1.21 -16.99 -25.26
C GLY A 136 0.21 -17.80 -26.09
N VAL A 137 -0.27 -18.96 -25.61
CA VAL A 137 -1.29 -19.76 -26.32
C VAL A 137 -2.67 -19.70 -25.66
N MET A 138 -2.76 -19.24 -24.41
CA MET A 138 -4.02 -19.20 -23.63
C MET A 138 -4.65 -17.79 -23.62
N PRO A 139 -5.99 -17.69 -23.54
CA PRO A 139 -6.68 -16.41 -23.49
C PRO A 139 -6.28 -15.60 -22.25
N THR A 140 -6.25 -14.28 -22.40
CA THR A 140 -6.08 -13.33 -21.29
C THR A 140 -7.13 -13.59 -20.21
N SER A 141 -6.69 -13.72 -18.97
CA SER A 141 -7.58 -13.89 -17.83
C SER A 141 -7.90 -12.53 -17.20
N PRO A 142 -9.18 -12.20 -16.95
CA PRO A 142 -9.52 -10.99 -16.22
C PRO A 142 -9.08 -11.13 -14.76
N ALA A 143 -8.32 -10.16 -14.28
CA ALA A 143 -7.89 -10.07 -12.90
C ALA A 143 -8.36 -8.74 -12.29
N LEU A 144 -8.88 -8.81 -11.07
CA LEU A 144 -9.20 -7.63 -10.28
C LEU A 144 -8.02 -7.38 -9.33
N LEU A 145 -7.27 -6.31 -9.58
CA LEU A 145 -6.06 -6.00 -8.82
C LEU A 145 -6.23 -4.72 -8.02
N MET A 146 -5.70 -4.74 -6.80
CA MET A 146 -5.55 -3.56 -5.95
C MET A 146 -4.49 -2.62 -6.52
N LEU A 147 -4.79 -1.33 -6.62
CA LEU A 147 -3.78 -0.30 -6.90
C LEU A 147 -3.03 0.05 -5.62
N ASP A 148 -1.77 -0.38 -5.54
CA ASP A 148 -0.94 -0.22 -4.35
C ASP A 148 0.43 0.36 -4.71
N SER A 149 0.78 1.50 -4.10
CA SER A 149 2.12 2.07 -4.22
C SER A 149 3.18 1.29 -3.43
N GLY A 150 2.75 0.42 -2.51
CA GLY A 150 3.59 -0.37 -1.60
C GLY A 150 3.87 -1.79 -2.05
N ALA A 151 3.72 -2.12 -3.34
CA ALA A 151 3.85 -3.48 -3.87
C ALA A 151 5.29 -4.03 -3.92
N GLY A 152 6.07 -3.93 -2.85
CA GLY A 152 7.33 -4.64 -2.64
C GLY A 152 8.44 -4.43 -3.69
N GLY A 153 8.30 -3.44 -4.58
CA GLY A 153 9.22 -3.20 -5.70
C GLY A 153 8.93 -4.03 -6.96
N VAL A 154 7.76 -4.67 -7.07
CA VAL A 154 7.30 -5.39 -8.27
C VAL A 154 6.11 -4.67 -8.92
N GLU A 155 5.84 -4.98 -10.19
CA GLU A 155 4.73 -4.37 -10.93
C GLU A 155 3.35 -4.89 -10.51
N ALA A 156 3.25 -6.17 -10.11
CA ALA A 156 2.02 -6.79 -9.60
C ALA A 156 2.33 -7.94 -8.66
N MET A 157 1.50 -8.11 -7.63
CA MET A 157 1.54 -9.26 -6.71
C MET A 157 0.24 -10.05 -6.84
N PHE A 158 0.36 -11.38 -6.89
CA PHE A 158 -0.78 -12.28 -6.95
C PHE A 158 -0.83 -13.12 -5.68
N HIS A 159 -2.03 -13.39 -5.19
CA HIS A 159 -2.22 -14.49 -4.24
C HIS A 159 -1.79 -15.79 -4.90
N ALA A 160 -1.04 -16.65 -4.19
CA ALA A 160 -0.54 -17.92 -4.74
C ALA A 160 -1.66 -18.75 -5.37
N ARG A 161 -2.79 -18.87 -4.65
CA ARG A 161 -3.99 -19.54 -5.17
C ARG A 161 -4.51 -18.93 -6.47
N ALA A 162 -4.56 -17.60 -6.58
CA ALA A 162 -5.03 -16.94 -7.80
C ALA A 162 -4.04 -17.15 -8.95
N ALA A 163 -2.74 -17.13 -8.67
CA ALA A 163 -1.72 -17.42 -9.67
C ALA A 163 -1.78 -18.87 -10.17
N ASP A 164 -2.09 -19.83 -9.29
CA ASP A 164 -2.30 -21.24 -9.63
C ASP A 164 -3.59 -21.42 -10.46
N GLU A 165 -4.71 -20.82 -10.03
CA GLU A 165 -6.00 -20.88 -10.74
C GLU A 165 -5.93 -20.24 -12.14
N MET A 166 -5.07 -19.23 -12.31
CA MET A 166 -4.82 -18.53 -13.58
C MET A 166 -3.64 -19.10 -14.38
N ASP A 167 -2.96 -20.13 -13.86
CA ASP A 167 -1.75 -20.75 -14.45
C ASP A 167 -0.67 -19.73 -14.86
N LEU A 168 -0.44 -18.70 -14.03
CA LEU A 168 0.43 -17.57 -14.40
C LEU A 168 1.92 -17.93 -14.42
N PHE A 169 2.34 -18.86 -13.56
CA PHE A 169 3.75 -19.11 -13.26
C PHE A 169 4.18 -20.59 -13.42
N GLY A 170 3.30 -21.47 -13.91
CA GLY A 170 3.53 -22.91 -14.00
C GLY A 170 3.85 -23.57 -12.65
N GLU A 171 4.53 -24.73 -12.66
CA GLU A 171 4.80 -25.56 -11.46
C GLU A 171 5.61 -24.89 -10.33
N ARG A 172 6.12 -23.67 -10.53
CA ARG A 172 7.00 -22.97 -9.57
C ARG A 172 6.24 -22.29 -8.42
N ALA A 173 4.95 -21.97 -8.60
CA ALA A 173 4.12 -21.29 -7.60
C ALA A 173 3.78 -22.19 -6.39
N ALA A 174 3.53 -23.48 -6.64
CA ALA A 174 3.25 -24.48 -5.60
C ALA A 174 4.36 -24.59 -4.53
N ALA A 175 5.63 -24.41 -4.92
CA ALA A 175 6.76 -24.45 -4.00
C ALA A 175 6.83 -23.24 -3.06
N ILE A 176 6.41 -22.04 -3.52
CA ILE A 176 6.41 -20.81 -2.72
C ILE A 176 5.21 -20.80 -1.76
N ALA A 177 4.06 -21.30 -2.20
CA ALA A 177 2.88 -21.49 -1.34
C ALA A 177 3.17 -22.46 -0.17
N ALA A 178 3.87 -23.56 -0.45
CA ALA A 178 4.28 -24.54 0.56
C ALA A 178 5.26 -23.95 1.60
N ALA A 179 6.20 -23.11 1.17
CA ALA A 179 7.14 -22.45 2.07
C ALA A 179 6.44 -21.44 3.01
N SER A 180 5.46 -20.69 2.49
CA SER A 180 4.72 -19.65 3.23
C SER A 180 3.80 -20.24 4.31
N ALA A 181 3.24 -21.43 4.08
CA ALA A 181 2.43 -22.16 5.05
C ALA A 181 3.27 -22.75 6.20
N SER A 182 4.54 -23.07 5.94
CA SER A 182 5.44 -23.68 6.94
C SER A 182 6.00 -22.69 7.96
N SER A 183 5.98 -21.38 7.66
CA SER A 183 6.43 -20.31 8.58
C SER A 183 5.35 -19.83 9.56
N GLY A 184 4.15 -20.44 9.55
CA GLY A 184 2.98 -19.99 10.29
C GLY A 184 2.77 -20.59 11.69
N ASP A 185 3.51 -21.64 12.08
CA ASP A 185 3.33 -22.30 13.38
C ASP A 185 4.66 -22.40 14.13
N GLY A 186 4.82 -21.56 15.16
CA GLY A 186 6.03 -21.58 15.96
C GLY A 186 6.11 -20.55 17.08
N ASP A 187 5.00 -20.26 17.78
CA ASP A 187 5.13 -19.79 19.16
C ASP A 187 3.93 -20.23 20.00
N SER A 188 3.98 -21.48 20.45
CA SER A 188 3.16 -21.97 21.55
C SER A 188 3.98 -22.92 22.41
N LEU A 189 3.89 -22.70 23.72
CA LEU A 189 4.43 -23.47 24.88
C LEU A 189 5.72 -22.85 25.46
N ALA A 190 5.82 -22.53 26.76
CA ALA A 190 5.06 -23.02 27.91
C ALA A 190 5.09 -22.02 29.08
N SER A 191 3.90 -21.72 29.61
CA SER A 191 3.72 -21.34 31.01
C SER A 191 3.78 -22.61 31.87
N SER A 192 4.80 -22.74 32.72
CA SER A 192 4.79 -23.70 33.83
C SER A 192 4.79 -22.95 35.15
N SER A 193 3.60 -22.74 35.71
CA SER A 193 3.36 -22.52 37.14
C SER A 193 3.52 -23.85 37.87
N SER A 194 4.36 -23.94 38.90
CA SER A 194 4.02 -24.00 40.35
C SER A 194 4.91 -25.07 41.01
N PRO A 195 4.89 -25.30 42.35
CA PRO A 195 4.82 -24.40 43.49
C PRO A 195 5.91 -24.72 44.56
N ALA A 196 6.19 -23.78 45.46
CA ALA A 196 6.38 -23.94 46.91
C ALA A 196 6.73 -22.58 47.53
#